data_AF-A0AAE5H1I6-F1
#
_entry.id   AF-A0AAE5H1I6-F1
#
_cell.length_a   1.000
_cell.length_b   1.000
_cell.length_c   1.000
_cell.angle_alpha   90.00
_cell.angle_beta   90.00
_cell.angle_gamma   90.00
#
_symmetry.space_group_name_H-M   'P 1'
#
loop_
_entity.id
_entity.type
_entity.pdbx_description
1 polymer ?
#
loop_
_entity_poly.entity_id
_entity_poly.type
_entity_poly.pdbx_seq_one_letter_code
_entity_poly.pdbx_strand_id
1 'polypeptide(L)'
;MGDPTVVTASLIFIPLTIVIAMIVPGNQILPFGDLATIGFFVAMAVGIHKGNLFRTLISGSVIMFVTIWISNQTIGLHTILAQNAGQLKDGVTKVASLDQGGSPIIYILTQIFNTTNVMGLVVIAVLYLFCLIFTYGWYKNKKKEMMIADGTYESTNN
;
A
#
# COMPACT_ATOMS: atom_id res chain seq x y z
N MET A 1 -4.70 -16.79 -11.53
CA MET A 1 -3.79 -17.07 -10.39
C MET A 1 -2.94 -18.32 -10.65
N GLY A 2 -2.31 -18.41 -11.82
CA GLY A 2 -1.50 -19.57 -12.22
C GLY A 2 -0.23 -19.19 -12.98
N ASP A 3 0.14 -17.90 -12.96
CA ASP A 3 1.40 -17.45 -13.53
C ASP A 3 2.52 -17.74 -12.52
N PRO A 4 3.56 -18.51 -12.89
CA PRO A 4 4.65 -18.87 -11.98
C PRO A 4 5.38 -17.63 -11.43
N THR A 5 5.36 -16.51 -12.16
CA THR A 5 5.92 -15.23 -11.73
C THR A 5 5.16 -14.67 -10.53
N VAL A 6 3.83 -14.78 -10.53
CA VAL A 6 2.97 -14.30 -9.43
C VAL A 6 3.21 -15.10 -8.16
N VAL A 7 3.31 -16.42 -8.29
CA VAL A 7 3.55 -17.33 -7.15
C VAL A 7 4.93 -17.05 -6.57
N THR A 8 5.94 -16.92 -7.44
CA THR A 8 7.32 -16.62 -7.04
C THR A 8 7.43 -15.24 -6.38
N ALA A 9 6.78 -14.22 -6.95
CA ALA A 9 6.76 -12.88 -6.38
C ALA A 9 6.16 -12.87 -4.97
N SER A 10 5.03 -13.56 -4.79
CA SER A 10 4.32 -13.61 -3.50
C SER A 10 5.16 -14.32 -2.44
N LEU A 11 5.80 -15.43 -2.80
CA LEU A 11 6.64 -16.20 -1.89
C LEU A 11 7.89 -15.41 -1.44
N ILE A 12 8.48 -14.62 -2.34
CA ILE A 12 9.60 -13.72 -2.03
C ILE A 12 9.13 -12.52 -1.19
N PHE A 13 7.92 -12.01 -1.44
CA PHE A 13 7.39 -10.83 -0.74
C PHE A 13 7.14 -11.08 0.75
N ILE A 14 6.79 -12.31 1.11
CA ILE A 14 6.51 -12.71 2.49
C ILE A 14 7.71 -12.41 3.42
N PRO A 15 8.90 -13.01 3.23
CA PRO A 15 10.05 -12.72 4.08
C PRO A 15 10.55 -11.29 3.90
N LEU A 16 10.46 -10.74 2.68
CA LEU A 16 10.86 -9.36 2.40
C LEU A 16 10.06 -8.34 3.23
N THR A 17 8.76 -8.55 3.37
CA THR A 17 7.87 -7.67 4.14
C THR A 17 8.20 -7.71 5.63
N ILE A 18 8.57 -8.89 6.16
CA ILE A 18 9.04 -9.03 7.54
C ILE A 18 10.35 -8.26 7.74
N VAL A 19 11.29 -8.37 6.80
CA VAL A 19 12.54 -7.60 6.85
C VAL A 19 12.25 -6.10 6.86
N ILE A 20 11.40 -5.62 5.94
CA ILE A 20 10.98 -4.20 5.88
C ILE A 20 10.38 -3.75 7.22
N ALA A 21 9.49 -4.54 7.81
CA ALA A 21 8.88 -4.24 9.11
C ALA A 21 9.93 -4.07 10.23
N MET A 22 11.04 -4.81 10.20
CA MET A 22 12.12 -4.66 11.19
C MET A 22 12.94 -3.38 11.01
N ILE A 23 13.07 -2.87 9.78
CA ILE A 23 13.86 -1.66 9.49
C ILE A 23 13.06 -0.38 9.71
N VAL A 24 11.72 -0.44 9.64
CA VAL A 24 10.88 0.74 9.83
C VAL A 24 11.04 1.27 11.26
N PRO A 25 11.48 2.52 11.44
CA PRO A 25 11.72 3.08 12.77
C PRO A 25 10.42 3.23 13.55
N GLY A 26 10.44 2.79 14.82
CA GLY A 26 9.25 2.87 15.69
C GLY A 26 8.16 1.86 15.37
N ASN A 27 8.45 0.83 14.56
CA ASN A 27 7.45 -0.17 14.20
C ASN A 27 7.04 -1.06 15.38
N GLN A 28 5.74 -1.17 15.62
CA GLN A 28 5.12 -2.01 16.63
C GLN A 28 4.20 -3.08 16.02
N ILE A 29 4.11 -3.14 14.68
CA ILE A 29 3.21 -4.02 13.94
C ILE A 29 4.03 -5.03 13.16
N LEU A 30 3.77 -6.32 13.39
CA LEU A 30 4.30 -7.36 12.52
C LEU A 30 3.23 -7.76 11.49
N PRO A 31 3.61 -7.88 10.20
CA PRO A 31 2.70 -8.08 9.06
C PRO A 31 2.10 -9.50 8.98
N PHE A 32 1.96 -10.20 10.10
CA PHE A 32 1.46 -11.57 10.11
C PHE A 32 -0.04 -11.66 9.84
N GLY A 33 -0.83 -10.67 10.31
CA GLY A 33 -2.27 -10.63 10.09
C GLY A 33 -2.66 -10.42 8.62
N ASP A 34 -1.82 -9.71 7.87
CA ASP A 34 -2.09 -9.32 6.48
C ASP A 34 -1.21 -10.10 5.47
N LEU A 35 -0.49 -11.13 5.91
CA LEU A 35 0.42 -11.87 5.05
C LEU A 35 -0.31 -12.65 3.93
N ALA A 36 -1.53 -13.10 4.22
CA ALA A 36 -2.37 -13.83 3.27
C ALA A 36 -2.90 -12.92 2.13
N THR A 37 -3.16 -11.64 2.42
CA THR A 37 -3.68 -10.69 1.43
C THR A 37 -2.57 -10.13 0.53
N ILE A 38 -1.31 -10.10 0.99
CA ILE A 38 -0.15 -9.69 0.19
C ILE A 38 -0.04 -10.51 -1.11
N GLY A 39 -0.28 -11.82 -1.09
CA GLY A 39 -0.22 -12.65 -2.30
C GLY A 39 -1.24 -12.24 -3.37
N PHE A 40 -2.42 -11.79 -2.96
CA PHE A 40 -3.43 -11.25 -3.86
C PHE A 40 -3.00 -9.90 -4.47
N PHE A 41 -2.47 -8.99 -3.65
CA PHE A 41 -1.98 -7.69 -4.14
C PHE A 41 -0.77 -7.84 -5.06
N VAL A 42 0.15 -8.75 -4.75
CA VAL A 42 1.30 -9.06 -5.60
C VAL A 42 0.85 -9.64 -6.94
N ALA A 43 -0.18 -10.49 -6.97
CA ALA A 43 -0.76 -10.97 -8.24
C ALA A 43 -1.24 -9.83 -9.13
N MET A 44 -1.94 -8.83 -8.56
CA MET A 44 -2.36 -7.64 -9.30
C MET A 44 -1.16 -6.80 -9.75
N ALA A 45 -0.17 -6.60 -8.88
CA ALA A 45 1.04 -5.83 -9.19
C ALA A 45 1.85 -6.46 -10.32
N VAL A 46 2.02 -7.78 -10.33
CA VAL A 46 2.71 -8.51 -11.41
C VAL A 46 1.95 -8.38 -12.74
N GLY A 47 0.61 -8.41 -12.71
CA GLY A 47 -0.22 -8.15 -13.88
C GLY A 47 -0.01 -6.73 -14.44
N ILE A 48 0.05 -5.71 -13.57
CA ILE A 48 0.29 -4.31 -13.96
C ILE A 48 1.68 -4.13 -14.59
N HIS A 49 2.67 -4.83 -14.03
CA HIS A 49 4.06 -4.82 -14.49
C HIS A 49 4.32 -5.81 -15.64
N LYS A 50 3.28 -6.40 -16.24
CA LYS A 50 3.36 -7.34 -17.38
C LYS A 50 4.34 -8.50 -17.13
N GLY A 51 4.34 -9.05 -15.90
CA GLY A 51 5.22 -10.17 -15.55
C GLY A 51 6.66 -9.79 -15.16
N ASN A 52 7.00 -8.50 -15.08
CA ASN A 52 8.33 -8.09 -14.60
C ASN A 52 8.42 -8.20 -13.07
N LEU A 53 8.99 -9.31 -12.61
CA LEU A 53 9.18 -9.63 -11.19
C LEU A 53 10.00 -8.55 -10.47
N PHE A 54 11.16 -8.18 -11.01
CA PHE A 54 12.09 -7.26 -10.35
C PHE A 54 11.47 -5.88 -10.12
N ARG A 55 10.76 -5.36 -11.13
CA ARG A 55 10.08 -4.07 -11.02
C ARG A 55 8.95 -4.11 -10.01
N THR A 56 8.22 -5.23 -9.95
CA THR A 56 7.16 -5.47 -8.97
C THR A 56 7.69 -5.53 -7.54
N LEU A 57 8.82 -6.23 -7.34
CA LEU A 57 9.48 -6.34 -6.03
C LEU A 57 9.93 -4.99 -5.51
N ILE A 58 10.60 -4.18 -6.34
CA ILE A 58 11.06 -2.84 -5.94
C ILE A 58 9.88 -1.93 -5.61
N SER A 59 8.89 -1.82 -6.52
CA SER A 59 7.76 -0.91 -6.29
C SER A 59 6.94 -1.32 -5.07
N GLY A 60 6.69 -2.62 -4.90
CA GLY A 60 5.91 -3.09 -3.77
C GLY A 60 6.66 -2.94 -2.44
N SER A 61 7.99 -3.05 -2.43
CA SER A 61 8.81 -2.87 -1.21
C SER A 61 8.73 -1.43 -0.70
N VAL A 62 8.81 -0.47 -1.63
CA VAL A 62 8.66 0.95 -1.31
C VAL A 62 7.27 1.25 -0.75
N ILE A 63 6.23 0.73 -1.41
CA ILE A 63 4.84 0.90 -0.96
C ILE A 63 4.67 0.27 0.44
N MET A 64 5.17 -0.95 0.64
CA MET A 64 5.07 -1.66 1.92
C MET A 64 5.75 -0.90 3.06
N PHE A 65 6.93 -0.32 2.82
CA PHE A 65 7.62 0.52 3.80
C PHE A 65 6.74 1.70 4.26
N VAL A 66 6.13 2.39 3.30
CA VAL A 66 5.23 3.52 3.57
C VAL A 66 3.98 3.04 4.32
N THR A 67 3.35 1.94 3.89
CA THR A 67 2.16 1.36 4.52
C THR A 67 2.40 1.01 5.99
N ILE A 68 3.51 0.33 6.30
CA ILE A 68 3.86 -0.03 7.68
C ILE A 68 4.10 1.22 8.51
N TRP A 69 4.79 2.22 7.97
CA TRP A 69 5.04 3.48 8.67
C TRP A 69 3.73 4.22 9.00
N ILE A 70 2.78 4.30 8.06
CA ILE A 70 1.47 4.92 8.28
C ILE A 70 0.65 4.11 9.28
N SER A 71 0.61 2.79 9.13
CA SER A 71 -0.17 1.91 10.01
C SER A 71 0.24 2.05 11.47
N ASN A 72 1.53 2.23 11.75
CA ASN A 72 2.01 2.50 13.11
C ASN A 72 1.38 3.73 13.76
N GLN A 73 1.12 4.77 12.98
CA GLN A 73 0.48 6.00 13.48
C GLN A 73 -1.02 5.79 13.75
N THR A 74 -1.65 4.77 13.16
CA THR A 74 -3.09 4.49 13.29
C THR A 74 -3.43 3.44 14.34
N ILE A 75 -2.44 2.82 15.00
CA ILE A 75 -2.65 1.77 16.02
C ILE A 75 -3.62 2.21 17.11
N GLY A 76 -3.47 3.45 17.60
CA GLY A 76 -4.33 3.98 18.67
C GLY A 76 -5.80 3.98 18.28
N LEU A 77 -6.12 4.38 17.05
CA LEU A 77 -7.49 4.43 16.55
C LEU A 77 -8.05 3.03 16.31
N HIS A 78 -7.26 2.13 15.71
CA HIS A 78 -7.68 0.73 15.55
C HIS A 78 -7.96 0.05 16.89
N THR A 79 -7.16 0.36 17.92
CA THR A 79 -7.35 -0.17 19.26
C THR A 79 -8.67 0.35 19.86
N ILE A 80 -8.94 1.66 19.79
CA ILE A 80 -10.19 2.27 20.26
C ILE A 80 -11.42 1.66 19.56
N LEU A 81 -11.34 1.50 18.24
CA LEU A 81 -12.42 0.87 17.46
C LEU A 81 -12.63 -0.59 17.88
N ALA A 82 -11.58 -1.35 18.13
CA ALA A 82 -11.67 -2.72 18.61
C ALA A 82 -12.27 -2.82 20.02
N GLN A 83 -11.99 -1.85 20.93
CA GLN A 83 -12.64 -1.82 22.24
C GLN A 83 -14.14 -1.53 22.10
N ASN A 84 -14.50 -0.54 21.29
CA ASN A 84 -15.90 -0.17 21.07
C ASN A 84 -16.71 -1.28 20.38
N ALA A 85 -16.07 -2.08 19.54
CA ALA A 85 -16.67 -3.26 18.91
C ALA A 85 -16.74 -4.49 19.83
N GLY A 86 -16.22 -4.40 21.07
CA GLY A 86 -16.17 -5.53 22.00
C GLY A 86 -15.24 -6.67 21.54
N GLN A 87 -14.31 -6.39 20.64
CA GLN A 87 -13.41 -7.38 20.01
C GLN A 87 -12.08 -7.53 20.74
N LEU A 88 -11.83 -6.76 21.81
CA LEU A 88 -10.63 -6.96 22.62
C LEU A 88 -10.75 -8.24 23.45
N LYS A 89 -9.92 -9.23 23.11
CA LYS A 89 -9.69 -10.40 23.96
C LYS A 89 -8.79 -10.04 25.14
N ASP A 90 -9.00 -10.72 26.26
CA ASP A 90 -8.20 -10.54 27.47
C ASP A 90 -6.70 -10.61 27.17
N GLY A 91 -5.97 -9.56 27.55
CA GLY A 91 -4.52 -9.42 27.33
C GLY A 91 -4.10 -8.71 26.04
N VAL A 92 -5.02 -8.40 25.11
CA VAL A 92 -4.70 -7.64 23.89
C VAL A 92 -4.94 -6.15 24.12
N THR A 93 -3.86 -5.37 24.25
CA THR A 93 -3.92 -3.91 24.52
C THR A 93 -3.73 -3.04 23.28
N LYS A 94 -3.30 -3.61 22.15
CA LYS A 94 -3.10 -2.90 20.88
C LYS A 94 -3.57 -3.77 19.73
N VAL A 95 -4.37 -3.19 18.83
CA VAL A 95 -4.82 -3.83 17.59
C VAL A 95 -4.48 -2.92 16.43
N ALA A 96 -3.99 -3.49 15.34
CA ALA A 96 -3.65 -2.76 14.12
C ALA A 96 -3.85 -3.65 12.90
N SER A 97 -4.15 -3.04 11.76
CA SER A 97 -4.20 -3.69 10.45
C SER A 97 -3.37 -2.87 9.48
N LEU A 98 -2.55 -3.53 8.66
CA LEU A 98 -1.77 -2.86 7.63
C LEU A 98 -2.65 -2.48 6.44
N ASP A 99 -3.64 -3.31 6.11
CA ASP A 99 -4.57 -3.06 5.00
C ASP A 99 -5.47 -1.84 5.26
N GLN A 100 -6.06 -1.75 6.46
CA GLN A 100 -6.88 -0.59 6.84
C GLN A 100 -6.05 0.58 7.38
N GLY A 101 -5.12 0.32 8.29
CA GLY A 101 -4.35 1.36 8.98
C GLY A 101 -3.24 1.97 8.12
N GLY A 102 -2.74 1.24 7.13
CA GLY A 102 -1.73 1.76 6.21
C GLY A 102 -2.30 2.51 5.01
N SER A 103 -3.64 2.56 4.86
CA SER A 103 -4.31 3.29 3.79
C SER A 103 -4.16 4.80 3.99
N PRO A 104 -3.57 5.53 3.02
CA PRO A 104 -3.41 6.98 3.12
C PRO A 104 -4.75 7.73 3.22
N ILE A 105 -5.82 7.18 2.63
CA ILE A 105 -7.18 7.75 2.69
C ILE A 105 -7.72 7.67 4.13
N ILE A 106 -7.52 6.52 4.79
CA ILE A 106 -7.96 6.29 6.18
C ILE A 106 -7.13 7.19 7.12
N TYR A 107 -5.84 7.36 6.85
CA TYR A 107 -5.00 8.29 7.62
C TYR A 107 -5.47 9.76 7.48
N ILE A 108 -5.78 10.22 6.26
CA ILE A 108 -6.28 11.59 6.04
C ILE A 108 -7.62 11.80 6.75
N LEU A 109 -8.55 10.84 6.63
CA LEU A 109 -9.84 10.91 7.33
C LEU A 109 -9.66 10.97 8.85
N THR A 110 -8.81 10.10 9.40
CA THR A 110 -8.58 10.06 10.85
C THR A 110 -7.92 11.33 11.38
N GLN A 111 -7.01 11.96 10.64
CA GLN A 111 -6.44 13.26 11.04
C GLN A 111 -7.44 14.43 10.93
N ILE A 112 -8.43 14.37 10.05
CA ILE A 112 -9.51 15.39 10.01
C ILE A 112 -10.35 15.35 11.30
N PHE A 113 -10.57 14.16 11.88
CA PHE A 113 -11.37 13.99 13.09
C PHE A 113 -10.55 14.05 14.40
N ASN A 114 -9.23 13.86 14.35
CA ASN A 114 -8.35 13.93 15.50
C ASN A 114 -7.10 14.74 15.13
N THR A 115 -7.11 16.07 15.36
CA THR A 115 -6.01 17.01 15.10
C THR A 115 -4.82 16.78 16.05
N THR A 116 -4.24 15.59 16.03
CA THR A 116 -3.15 15.17 16.92
C THR A 116 -1.80 15.21 16.25
N ASN A 117 -1.71 15.17 14.91
CA ASN A 117 -0.42 15.10 14.22
C ASN A 117 -0.43 15.75 12.84
N VAL A 118 -0.48 17.09 12.84
CA VAL A 118 -0.51 17.94 11.63
C VAL A 118 0.72 17.69 10.73
N MET A 119 1.88 17.38 11.32
CA MET A 119 3.12 17.11 10.59
C MET A 119 3.06 15.79 9.80
N GLY A 120 2.45 14.74 10.38
CA GLY A 120 2.21 13.48 9.68
C GLY A 120 1.21 13.64 8.53
N LEU A 121 0.17 14.47 8.70
CA LEU A 121 -0.80 14.82 7.66
C LEU A 121 -0.10 15.43 6.45
N VAL A 122 0.74 16.44 6.65
CA VAL A 122 1.43 17.13 5.55
C VAL A 122 2.36 16.17 4.80
N VAL A 123 3.15 15.37 5.52
CA VAL A 123 4.07 14.40 4.88
C VAL A 123 3.29 13.39 4.03
N ILE A 124 2.21 12.81 4.57
CA ILE A 124 1.42 11.80 3.87
C ILE A 124 0.62 12.41 2.73
N ALA A 125 0.07 13.62 2.88
CA ALA A 125 -0.61 14.32 1.81
C ALA A 125 0.34 14.62 0.64
N VAL A 126 1.58 15.03 0.92
CA VAL A 126 2.61 15.27 -0.10
C VAL A 126 3.04 13.95 -0.76
N LEU A 127 3.28 12.89 0.02
CA LEU A 127 3.61 11.56 -0.50
C LEU A 127 2.49 11.00 -1.37
N TYR A 128 1.23 11.20 -0.95
CA TYR A 128 0.05 10.76 -1.68
C TYR A 128 -0.16 11.57 -2.95
N LEU A 129 -0.05 12.90 -2.90
CA LEU A 129 -0.11 13.75 -4.10
C LEU A 129 1.02 13.40 -5.07
N PHE A 130 2.23 13.15 -4.59
CA PHE A 130 3.33 12.68 -5.42
C PHE A 130 3.00 11.33 -6.07
N CYS A 131 2.49 10.37 -5.30
CA CYS A 131 2.05 9.08 -5.80
C CYS A 131 0.91 9.21 -6.83
N LEU A 132 -0.04 10.12 -6.60
CA LEU A 132 -1.15 10.41 -7.51
C LEU A 132 -0.65 11.05 -8.81
N ILE A 133 0.24 12.04 -8.72
CA ILE A 133 0.86 12.71 -9.88
C ILE A 133 1.71 11.71 -10.67
N PHE A 134 2.48 10.88 -9.99
CA PHE A 134 3.29 9.85 -10.63
C PHE A 134 2.39 8.81 -11.30
N THR A 135 1.36 8.32 -10.61
CA THR A 135 0.36 7.39 -11.16
C THR A 135 -0.40 8.00 -12.33
N TYR A 136 -0.79 9.26 -12.24
CA TYR A 136 -1.51 9.98 -13.29
C TYR A 136 -0.62 10.24 -14.51
N GLY A 137 0.65 10.58 -14.31
CA GLY A 137 1.65 10.70 -15.37
C GLY A 137 1.94 9.36 -16.04
N TRP A 138 2.05 8.29 -15.25
CA TRP A 138 2.25 6.93 -15.76
C TRP A 138 1.02 6.42 -16.52
N TYR A 139 -0.19 6.73 -16.03
CA TYR A 139 -1.46 6.47 -16.68
C TYR A 139 -1.56 7.22 -18.02
N LYS A 140 -1.16 8.50 -18.06
CA LYS A 140 -1.17 9.31 -19.30
C LYS A 140 -0.20 8.75 -20.33
N ASN A 141 0.99 8.32 -19.91
CA ASN A 141 1.98 7.69 -20.81
C ASN A 141 1.48 6.34 -21.35
N LYS A 142 0.92 5.47 -20.50
CA LYS A 142 0.31 4.20 -20.94
C LYS A 142 -0.89 4.42 -21.87
N LYS A 143 -1.75 5.40 -21.58
CA LYS A 143 -2.91 5.73 -22.43
C LYS A 143 -2.45 6.22 -23.80
N LYS A 144 -1.39 7.02 -23.85
CA LYS A 144 -0.78 7.49 -25.11
C LYS A 144 -0.21 6.32 -25.92
N GLU A 145 0.50 5.39 -25.28
CA GLU A 145 1.00 4.17 -25.92
C GLU A 145 -0.12 3.26 -26.47
N MET A 146 -1.23 3.11 -25.73
CA MET A 146 -2.38 2.31 -26.18
C MET A 146 -3.12 2.97 -27.36
N MET A 147 -3.27 4.30 -27.35
CA MET A 147 -3.87 5.05 -28.46
C MET A 147 -3.03 4.99 -29.75
N ILE A 148 -1.71 4.92 -29.60
CA ILE A 148 -0.78 4.74 -30.73
C ILE A 148 -0.84 3.30 -31.25
N ALA A 149 -0.94 2.29 -30.37
CA ALA A 149 -1.02 0.89 -30.76
C ALA A 149 -2.33 0.50 -31.48
N ASP A 150 -3.46 1.13 -31.14
CA ASP A 150 -4.75 0.97 -31.82
C ASP A 150 -4.93 1.87 -33.06
N GLY A 151 -3.92 2.67 -33.43
CA GLY A 151 -3.98 3.58 -34.58
C GLY A 151 -4.97 4.76 -34.43
N THR A 152 -5.54 4.97 -33.25
CA THR A 152 -6.56 6.01 -32.98
C THR A 152 -5.98 7.40 -32.72
N TYR A 153 -4.68 7.50 -32.42
CA TYR A 153 -4.01 8.77 -32.10
C TYR A 153 -3.87 9.73 -33.29
N GLU A 154 -3.69 9.22 -34.51
CA GLU A 154 -3.60 10.05 -35.73
C GLU A 154 -4.96 10.61 -36.15
N SER A 155 -6.06 9.91 -35.83
CA SER A 155 -7.43 10.34 -36.17
C SER A 155 -7.99 11.44 -35.24
N THR A 156 -7.34 11.74 -34.12
CA THR A 156 -7.78 12.79 -33.17
C THR A 156 -6.98 14.08 -33.27
N ASN A 157 -5.86 14.08 -34.01
CA ASN A 157 -4.98 15.25 -34.22
C ASN A 157 -4.98 15.74 -35.69
N ASN A 158 -5.99 15.34 -36.45
CA ASN A 158 -6.32 15.82 -37.80
C ASN A 158 -7.79 16.24 -37.80
#